data_AF-A0A7Y5NVF9-F1
#
_entry.id   AF-A0A7Y5NVF9-F1
#
_cell.length_a   1.000
_cell.length_b   1.000
_cell.length_c   1.000
_cell.angle_alpha   90.00
_cell.angle_beta   90.00
_cell.angle_gamma   90.00
#
_symmetry.space_group_name_H-M   'P 1'
#
loop_
_entity.id
_entity.type
_entity.pdbx_description
1 polymer ?
#
loop_
_entity_poly.entity_id
_entity_poly.type
_entity_poly.pdbx_seq_one_letter_code
_entity_poly.pdbx_strand_id
1 'polypeptide(L)'
;MLRPCRITGICRREPDRASSARAFGPVSLACLALTFSAGCSSEGEAAAASNSASAAPASSETAAPTATAIVVQHDPAATEACNARRAELQKQEALPGSKAVTERAVGFARVRSRAALWRREPEVPPQLEKLGRGKRSSLRLVRAVRELLNKKGPKEDKRKAVLSEGYLFADNELVALALGEQVSLTKLFEEQTLYLQRGLDLYELVYEPQTKLEKERYVYKGGAYDGEKAELLFGDRVATTKEELEGSPSLTIDLRDLMNRSAFDRIKPIHLTESALVAEVRYGAGTWVPAVIDLKGSKADLGCEALTPELAAAKGKFVNERATYRRAMENVRATVRKMVREKMPFDAAPDQKNGFLRKAWKRAYLAGWRSYQFEGESHDVYTSKGDPRPPQVCIDFLTDVWERSSGTWYQPAVFADPLEPQPKRTEGAIDFDAMKIGNRRSVAEFTDFAERNTELFDVLELPKSERIPFKEREAFFDYLAKKADNFIPGDMITVHGFKEGGRPHYHSLIIVETDPITGIPTLVAGNAVFPREQSLDGILQISPKRSLKHRIRVRDKWLKAVADAGTR
;
A
#
# COMPACT_ATOMS: atom_id res chain seq x y z
N MET A 1 -24.66 6.24 -48.24
CA MET A 1 -26.01 6.79 -47.96
C MET A 1 -26.59 6.03 -46.77
N LEU A 2 -26.71 6.72 -45.65
CA LEU A 2 -27.01 6.17 -44.32
C LEU A 2 -28.51 5.99 -44.12
N ARG A 3 -28.92 4.82 -43.59
CA ARG A 3 -30.22 4.62 -42.94
C ARG A 3 -30.06 4.84 -41.43
N PRO A 4 -31.03 5.46 -40.73
CA PRO A 4 -30.92 5.78 -39.32
C PRO A 4 -31.48 4.64 -38.45
N CYS A 5 -30.71 4.20 -37.46
CA CYS A 5 -31.22 3.42 -36.33
C CYS A 5 -31.49 4.37 -35.16
N ARG A 6 -32.77 4.49 -34.80
CA ARG A 6 -33.26 5.12 -33.57
C ARG A 6 -32.93 4.21 -32.38
N ILE A 7 -32.20 4.73 -31.40
CA ILE A 7 -32.16 4.18 -30.04
C ILE A 7 -32.79 5.21 -29.11
N THR A 8 -33.94 4.85 -28.55
CA THR A 8 -34.65 5.56 -27.50
C THR A 8 -33.95 5.31 -26.16
N GLY A 9 -33.40 6.37 -25.57
CA GLY A 9 -32.89 6.41 -24.19
C GLY A 9 -33.64 7.48 -23.40
N ILE A 10 -34.45 7.01 -22.46
CA ILE A 10 -35.36 7.80 -21.62
C ILE A 10 -34.54 8.58 -20.57
N CYS A 11 -34.52 9.92 -20.69
CA CYS A 11 -34.17 10.81 -19.59
C CYS A 11 -35.38 10.94 -18.66
N ARG A 12 -35.26 10.51 -17.39
CA ARG A 12 -36.19 10.95 -16.34
C ARG A 12 -35.67 12.24 -15.73
N ARG A 13 -36.44 13.31 -15.94
CA ARG A 13 -36.39 14.57 -15.19
C ARG A 13 -36.88 14.34 -13.76
N GLU A 14 -36.21 14.94 -12.79
CA GLU A 14 -36.77 15.20 -11.46
C GLU A 14 -37.87 16.27 -11.58
N PRO A 15 -38.98 16.15 -10.83
CA PRO A 15 -39.90 17.27 -10.66
C PRO A 15 -39.62 18.01 -9.35
N ASP A 16 -39.65 19.34 -9.48
CA ASP A 16 -39.80 20.31 -8.40
C ASP A 16 -40.88 19.89 -7.39
N ARG A 17 -40.58 20.08 -6.10
CA ARG A 17 -41.61 20.16 -5.05
C ARG A 17 -41.37 21.37 -4.17
N ALA A 18 -42.23 22.37 -4.38
CA ALA A 18 -42.49 23.47 -3.48
C ALA A 18 -43.34 23.00 -2.28
N SER A 19 -43.03 23.63 -1.13
CA SER A 19 -43.89 24.01 -0.01
C SER A 19 -44.97 23.04 0.51
N SER A 20 -44.78 22.58 1.74
CA SER A 20 -45.89 22.63 2.72
C SER A 20 -45.34 22.88 4.12
N ALA A 21 -45.87 23.94 4.73
CA ALA A 21 -45.67 24.31 6.12
C ALA A 21 -46.48 23.36 7.01
N ARG A 22 -45.87 22.89 8.12
CA ARG A 22 -46.61 22.42 9.29
C ARG A 22 -45.92 22.92 10.55
N ALA A 23 -46.70 23.69 11.31
CA ALA A 23 -46.38 24.20 12.63
C ALA A 23 -46.27 23.05 13.65
N PHE A 24 -45.25 23.12 14.49
CA PHE A 24 -45.22 22.41 15.77
C PHE A 24 -45.12 23.45 16.89
N GLY A 25 -46.12 23.42 17.78
CA GLY A 25 -46.16 24.23 18.99
C GLY A 25 -45.21 23.71 20.08
N PRO A 26 -45.03 24.48 21.17
CA PRO A 26 -44.03 24.23 22.18
C PRO A 26 -44.51 23.19 23.19
N VAL A 27 -43.66 22.22 23.53
CA VAL A 27 -43.84 21.40 24.72
C VAL A 27 -42.88 21.92 25.79
N SER A 28 -43.47 22.51 26.82
CA SER A 28 -42.85 22.81 28.10
C SER A 28 -42.25 21.56 28.73
N LEU A 29 -41.02 21.64 29.24
CA LEU A 29 -40.57 20.75 30.30
C LEU A 29 -40.08 21.57 31.49
N ALA A 30 -40.69 21.26 32.62
CA ALA A 30 -40.60 21.96 33.88
C ALA A 30 -39.28 21.71 34.61
N CYS A 31 -38.93 22.72 35.42
CA CYS A 31 -37.98 22.67 36.52
C CYS A 31 -38.17 21.43 37.40
N LEU A 32 -37.06 20.79 37.78
CA LEU A 32 -36.94 20.23 39.12
C LEU A 32 -35.58 20.65 39.70
N ALA A 33 -35.66 21.53 40.69
CA ALA A 33 -34.57 21.87 41.58
C ALA A 33 -34.49 20.81 42.68
N LEU A 34 -33.28 20.35 43.00
CA LEU A 34 -32.95 19.71 44.27
C LEU A 34 -31.59 20.25 44.72
N THR A 35 -31.62 21.01 45.81
CA THR A 35 -30.48 21.52 46.59
C THR A 35 -30.48 20.87 47.98
N PHE A 36 -29.32 21.01 48.66
CA PHE A 36 -28.91 20.56 50.01
C PHE A 36 -28.19 19.19 50.01
N SER A 37 -27.06 18.98 50.68
CA SER A 37 -26.28 19.79 51.63
C SER A 37 -24.86 19.22 51.77
N ALA A 38 -23.98 20.05 52.33
CA ALA A 38 -22.57 19.85 52.62
C ALA A 38 -22.20 18.64 53.51
N GLY A 39 -20.94 18.23 53.37
CA GLY A 39 -20.19 17.40 54.33
C GLY A 39 -18.69 17.46 54.02
N CYS A 40 -17.92 18.14 54.87
CA CYS A 40 -16.49 18.42 54.75
C CYS A 40 -15.58 17.27 55.21
N SER A 41 -14.32 17.34 54.73
CA SER A 41 -13.06 16.81 55.31
C SER A 41 -12.85 15.29 55.21
N SER A 42 -11.65 14.75 54.91
CA SER A 42 -10.30 15.18 55.29
C SER A 42 -9.21 14.56 54.40
N GLU A 43 -8.13 15.33 54.21
CA GLU A 43 -6.70 14.94 54.23
C GLU A 43 -6.20 13.70 53.44
N GLY A 44 -5.23 13.95 52.55
CA GLY A 44 -4.45 12.93 51.86
C GLY A 44 -3.30 13.53 51.06
N GLU A 45 -2.23 13.87 51.79
CA GLU A 45 -0.82 14.01 51.39
C GLU A 45 -0.44 14.31 49.93
N ALA A 46 0.02 15.54 49.72
CA ALA A 46 0.83 15.93 48.58
C ALA A 46 2.29 15.49 48.81
N ALA A 47 2.77 14.52 48.03
CA ALA A 47 4.20 14.26 47.87
C ALA A 47 4.75 15.15 46.74
N ALA A 48 5.54 16.14 47.14
CA ALA A 48 6.29 17.02 46.27
C ALA A 48 7.43 16.26 45.57
N ALA A 49 7.39 16.20 44.24
CA ALA A 49 8.55 15.83 43.42
C ALA A 49 9.20 17.11 42.89
N SER A 50 10.42 17.36 43.36
CA SER A 50 11.30 18.46 42.98
C SER A 50 11.76 18.32 41.53
N ASN A 51 11.40 19.28 40.68
CA ASN A 51 12.01 19.47 39.37
C ASN A 51 13.33 20.22 39.53
N SER A 52 14.43 19.47 39.60
CA SER A 52 15.78 19.98 39.41
C SER A 52 16.05 20.20 37.92
N ALA A 53 16.31 21.46 37.57
CA ALA A 53 16.75 21.87 36.25
C ALA A 53 18.07 21.19 35.89
N SER A 54 18.04 20.29 34.90
CA SER A 54 19.23 19.68 34.30
C SER A 54 19.63 20.50 33.08
N ALA A 55 20.83 21.08 33.16
CA ALA A 55 21.47 21.80 32.07
C ALA A 55 21.73 20.83 30.89
N ALA A 56 21.35 21.27 29.69
CA ALA A 56 21.58 20.53 28.44
C ALA A 56 23.10 20.31 28.23
N PRO A 57 23.56 19.06 28.03
CA PRO A 57 24.93 18.82 27.63
C PRO A 57 25.12 19.26 26.17
N ALA A 58 26.22 19.96 25.93
CA ALA A 58 26.69 20.34 24.61
C ALA A 58 26.74 19.10 23.71
N SER A 59 26.05 19.18 22.57
CA SER A 59 26.03 18.14 21.55
C SER A 59 27.42 17.99 20.94
N SER A 60 28.16 16.98 21.38
CA SER A 60 29.32 16.48 20.67
C SER A 60 28.84 15.90 19.34
N GLU A 61 29.16 16.59 18.24
CA GLU A 61 29.08 16.05 16.88
C GLU A 61 29.90 14.75 16.82
N THR A 62 29.21 13.63 17.06
CA THR A 62 29.80 12.31 16.89
C THR A 62 29.73 12.05 15.39
N ALA A 63 30.86 12.22 14.70
CA ALA A 63 30.97 11.94 13.27
C ALA A 63 30.37 10.54 13.00
N ALA A 64 29.32 10.49 12.20
CA ALA A 64 28.67 9.24 11.84
C ALA A 64 29.73 8.28 11.29
N PRO A 65 29.78 7.01 11.73
CA PRO A 65 30.78 6.06 11.26
C PRO A 65 30.68 5.97 9.73
N THR A 66 31.79 6.29 9.05
CA THR A 66 31.91 6.12 7.61
C THR A 66 31.59 4.67 7.30
N ALA A 67 30.46 4.41 6.64
CA ALA A 67 30.03 3.06 6.33
C ALA A 67 31.08 2.37 5.46
N THR A 68 31.85 1.46 6.05
CA THR A 68 32.83 0.65 5.32
C THR A 68 32.10 -0.13 4.23
N ALA A 69 32.59 -0.03 2.99
CA ALA A 69 32.03 -0.77 1.87
C ALA A 69 32.00 -2.27 2.21
N ILE A 70 30.86 -2.91 1.97
CA ILE A 70 30.68 -4.34 2.19
C ILE A 70 31.50 -5.07 1.12
N VAL A 71 32.60 -5.68 1.54
CA VAL A 71 33.40 -6.56 0.68
C VAL A 71 32.84 -7.97 0.83
N VAL A 72 32.18 -8.47 -0.22
CA VAL A 72 31.75 -9.87 -0.29
C VAL A 72 32.92 -10.69 -0.80
N GLN A 73 33.51 -11.50 0.09
CA GLN A 73 34.63 -12.37 -0.27
C GLN A 73 34.12 -13.68 -0.88
N HIS A 74 34.82 -14.17 -1.91
CA HIS A 74 34.62 -15.51 -2.41
C HIS A 74 35.33 -16.51 -1.49
N ASP A 75 34.56 -17.47 -0.99
CA ASP A 75 35.07 -18.64 -0.28
C ASP A 75 34.74 -19.90 -1.13
N PRO A 76 35.76 -20.55 -1.72
CA PRO A 76 35.58 -21.78 -2.49
C PRO A 76 34.91 -22.89 -1.67
N ALA A 77 35.27 -23.06 -0.40
CA ALA A 77 34.76 -24.12 0.45
C ALA A 77 33.28 -23.90 0.78
N ALA A 78 32.88 -22.66 1.10
CA ALA A 78 31.47 -22.33 1.30
C ALA A 78 30.65 -22.51 0.02
N THR A 79 31.22 -22.20 -1.14
CA THR A 79 30.58 -22.39 -2.45
C THR A 79 30.37 -23.85 -2.78
N GLU A 80 31.39 -24.69 -2.57
CA GLU A 80 31.31 -26.13 -2.75
C GLU A 80 30.29 -26.76 -1.78
N ALA A 81 30.33 -26.37 -0.50
CA ALA A 81 29.37 -26.82 0.51
C ALA A 81 27.92 -26.44 0.13
N CYS A 82 27.71 -25.21 -0.37
CA CYS A 82 26.39 -24.80 -0.82
C CYS A 82 25.92 -25.60 -2.04
N ASN A 83 26.80 -25.85 -3.01
CA ASN A 83 26.47 -26.68 -4.17
C ASN A 83 26.16 -28.14 -3.77
N ALA A 84 26.93 -28.73 -2.87
CA ALA A 84 26.66 -30.06 -2.34
C ALA A 84 25.30 -30.12 -1.64
N ARG A 85 24.98 -29.11 -0.81
CA ARG A 85 23.69 -28.98 -0.14
C ARG A 85 22.54 -28.85 -1.14
N ARG A 86 22.70 -28.04 -2.19
CA ARG A 86 21.71 -27.90 -3.28
C ARG A 86 21.46 -29.22 -3.98
N ALA A 87 22.53 -29.92 -4.36
CA ALA A 87 22.42 -31.22 -5.03
C ALA A 87 21.72 -32.26 -4.15
N GLU A 88 21.96 -32.25 -2.84
CA GLU A 88 21.28 -33.15 -1.91
C GLU A 88 19.79 -32.82 -1.76
N LEU A 89 19.45 -31.54 -1.61
CA LEU A 89 18.05 -31.09 -1.56
C LEU A 89 17.28 -31.42 -2.84
N GLN A 90 17.93 -31.33 -4.01
CA GLN A 90 17.32 -31.68 -5.29
C GLN A 90 17.04 -33.18 -5.47
N LYS A 91 17.67 -34.06 -4.67
CA LYS A 91 17.33 -35.49 -4.64
C LYS A 91 16.10 -35.77 -3.78
N GLN A 92 15.72 -34.87 -2.88
CA GLN A 92 14.53 -35.01 -2.07
C GLN A 92 13.28 -34.80 -2.92
N GLU A 93 12.17 -35.41 -2.51
CA GLU A 93 10.88 -35.20 -3.16
C GLU A 93 10.50 -33.72 -3.14
N ALA A 94 10.16 -33.18 -4.32
CA ALA A 94 9.68 -31.83 -4.43
C ALA A 94 8.28 -31.73 -3.84
N LEU A 95 8.04 -30.73 -3.01
CA LEU A 95 6.68 -30.34 -2.68
C LEU A 95 5.95 -29.91 -3.95
N PRO A 96 4.64 -30.22 -4.05
CA PRO A 96 3.87 -29.95 -5.26
C PRO A 96 3.78 -28.45 -5.57
N GLY A 97 3.96 -27.59 -4.56
CA GLY A 97 3.86 -26.15 -4.68
C GLY A 97 2.46 -25.70 -5.12
N SER A 98 2.37 -24.49 -5.68
CA SER A 98 1.22 -24.14 -6.52
C SER A 98 1.68 -23.99 -7.95
N LYS A 99 1.45 -25.04 -8.73
CA LYS A 99 1.71 -25.05 -10.17
C LYS A 99 0.88 -23.96 -10.86
N ALA A 100 -0.38 -23.81 -10.46
CA ALA A 100 -1.28 -22.78 -10.97
C ALA A 100 -0.72 -21.37 -10.79
N VAL A 101 -0.28 -21.03 -9.58
CA VAL A 101 0.23 -19.71 -9.24
C VAL A 101 1.59 -19.46 -9.88
N THR A 102 2.46 -20.46 -9.93
CA THR A 102 3.82 -20.31 -10.46
C THR A 102 3.83 -20.17 -11.98
N GLU A 103 3.10 -21.03 -12.70
CA GLU A 103 3.00 -20.97 -14.16
C GLU A 103 2.25 -19.73 -14.66
N ARG A 104 1.33 -19.19 -13.84
CA ARG A 104 0.57 -17.96 -14.13
C ARG A 104 0.95 -16.82 -13.20
N ALA A 105 2.21 -16.74 -12.78
CA ALA A 105 2.67 -15.74 -11.81
C ALA A 105 2.35 -14.31 -12.27
N VAL A 106 2.44 -14.03 -13.58
CA VAL A 106 2.03 -12.74 -14.18
C VAL A 106 0.54 -12.46 -13.95
N GLY A 107 -0.32 -13.46 -14.10
CA GLY A 107 -1.75 -13.35 -13.84
C GLY A 107 -2.06 -13.12 -12.35
N PHE A 108 -1.36 -13.81 -11.46
CA PHE A 108 -1.55 -13.67 -10.01
C PHE A 108 -0.93 -12.40 -9.42
N ALA A 109 0.09 -11.81 -10.05
CA ALA A 109 0.64 -10.51 -9.68
C ALA A 109 -0.41 -9.37 -9.78
N ARG A 110 -1.53 -9.61 -10.47
CA ARG A 110 -2.67 -8.70 -10.59
C ARG A 110 -3.55 -8.70 -9.33
N VAL A 111 -3.59 -9.84 -8.64
CA VAL A 111 -4.39 -10.04 -7.44
C VAL A 111 -3.73 -9.28 -6.30
N ARG A 112 -4.53 -8.55 -5.51
CA ARG A 112 -4.02 -7.93 -4.30
C ARG A 112 -3.67 -9.03 -3.29
N SER A 113 -2.38 -9.29 -3.13
CA SER A 113 -1.83 -10.36 -2.30
C SER A 113 -0.57 -9.87 -1.58
N ARG A 114 -0.15 -10.62 -0.57
CA ARG A 114 1.24 -10.59 -0.13
C ARG A 114 2.01 -11.60 -0.99
N ALA A 115 3.19 -11.21 -1.47
CA ALA A 115 4.02 -12.11 -2.24
C ALA A 115 4.39 -13.34 -1.40
N ALA A 116 3.89 -14.50 -1.82
CA ALA A 116 4.06 -15.76 -1.13
C ALA A 116 4.29 -16.90 -2.12
N LEU A 117 5.11 -17.86 -1.71
CA LEU A 117 5.25 -19.15 -2.38
C LEU A 117 4.42 -20.19 -1.63
N TRP A 118 3.71 -21.04 -2.35
CA TRP A 118 2.88 -22.10 -1.75
C TRP A 118 3.69 -23.39 -1.62
N ARG A 119 3.57 -24.09 -0.49
CA ARG A 119 4.07 -25.46 -0.27
C ARG A 119 3.24 -26.48 -1.05
N ARG A 120 1.93 -26.30 -1.01
CA ARG A 120 0.93 -26.98 -1.83
C ARG A 120 -0.26 -26.04 -2.02
N GLU A 121 -1.11 -26.35 -2.99
CA GLU A 121 -2.39 -25.68 -3.11
C GLU A 121 -3.32 -26.09 -1.95
N PRO A 122 -4.04 -25.14 -1.34
CA PRO A 122 -5.18 -25.45 -0.49
C PRO A 122 -6.28 -26.17 -1.27
N GLU A 123 -7.03 -27.04 -0.60
CA GLU A 123 -8.20 -27.71 -1.16
C GLU A 123 -9.27 -26.67 -1.54
N VAL A 124 -9.52 -26.53 -2.85
CA VAL A 124 -10.44 -25.53 -3.39
C VAL A 124 -11.89 -26.00 -3.21
N PRO A 125 -12.78 -25.19 -2.59
CA PRO A 125 -14.18 -25.53 -2.47
C PRO A 125 -14.84 -25.83 -3.83
N PRO A 126 -15.74 -26.83 -3.92
CA PRO A 126 -16.41 -27.20 -5.18
C PRO A 126 -17.15 -26.03 -5.84
N GLN A 127 -17.59 -25.05 -5.05
CA GLN A 127 -18.23 -23.82 -5.53
C GLN A 127 -17.25 -22.97 -6.34
N LEU A 128 -16.02 -22.78 -5.84
CA LEU A 128 -14.98 -22.01 -6.53
C LEU A 128 -14.48 -22.74 -7.76
N GLU A 129 -14.28 -24.06 -7.70
CA GLU A 129 -13.93 -24.86 -8.88
C GLU A 129 -14.93 -24.67 -10.02
N LYS A 130 -16.24 -24.73 -9.71
CA LYS A 130 -17.31 -24.51 -10.69
C LYS A 130 -17.28 -23.10 -11.30
N LEU A 131 -16.80 -22.10 -10.57
CA LEU A 131 -16.60 -20.75 -11.10
C LEU A 131 -15.41 -20.68 -12.04
N GLY A 132 -14.32 -21.38 -11.72
CA GLY A 132 -13.11 -21.48 -12.55
C GLY A 132 -13.33 -22.27 -13.85
N ARG A 133 -14.34 -23.16 -13.89
CA ARG A 133 -14.71 -23.91 -15.10
C ARG A 133 -15.39 -23.00 -16.13
N GLY A 134 -14.70 -22.76 -17.26
CA GLY A 134 -15.22 -22.14 -18.48
C GLY A 134 -14.74 -20.71 -18.75
N LYS A 135 -14.87 -20.25 -20.00
CA LYS A 135 -14.49 -18.89 -20.41
C LYS A 135 -15.52 -17.87 -19.94
N ARG A 136 -15.39 -17.41 -18.69
CA ARG A 136 -16.23 -16.33 -18.13
C ARG A 136 -15.49 -15.00 -18.15
N SER A 137 -16.17 -13.94 -18.53
CA SER A 137 -15.66 -12.57 -18.34
C SER A 137 -15.52 -12.25 -16.85
N SER A 138 -14.56 -11.40 -16.46
CA SER A 138 -14.34 -10.97 -15.07
C SER A 138 -15.62 -10.44 -14.40
N LEU A 139 -16.45 -9.66 -15.12
CA LEU A 139 -17.72 -9.13 -14.60
C LEU A 139 -18.71 -10.23 -14.17
N ARG A 140 -18.77 -11.34 -14.91
CA ARG A 140 -19.63 -12.48 -14.58
C ARG A 140 -19.11 -13.21 -13.34
N LEU A 141 -17.79 -13.33 -13.18
CA LEU A 141 -17.17 -13.93 -12.00
C LEU A 141 -17.41 -13.09 -10.75
N VAL A 142 -17.21 -11.76 -10.85
CA VAL A 142 -17.52 -10.81 -9.76
C VAL A 142 -18.98 -10.93 -9.32
N ARG A 143 -19.92 -11.00 -10.28
CA ARG A 143 -21.34 -11.20 -9.97
C ARG A 143 -21.58 -12.55 -9.29
N ALA A 144 -21.00 -13.64 -9.81
CA ALA A 144 -21.20 -14.97 -9.26
C ALA A 144 -20.64 -15.12 -7.83
N VAL A 145 -19.46 -14.58 -7.55
CA VAL A 145 -18.91 -14.52 -6.18
C VAL A 145 -19.81 -13.70 -5.27
N ARG A 146 -20.31 -12.55 -5.74
CA ARG A 146 -21.26 -11.73 -4.98
C ARG A 146 -22.56 -12.48 -4.67
N GLU A 147 -23.11 -13.21 -5.64
CA GLU A 147 -24.31 -14.04 -5.44
C GLU A 147 -24.06 -15.14 -4.40
N LEU A 148 -22.89 -15.78 -4.44
CA LEU A 148 -22.47 -16.76 -3.44
C LEU A 148 -22.45 -16.17 -2.02
N LEU A 149 -21.91 -14.97 -1.86
CA LEU A 149 -21.83 -14.26 -0.58
C LEU A 149 -23.18 -13.70 -0.09
N ASN A 150 -24.07 -13.33 -1.01
CA ASN A 150 -25.37 -12.75 -0.72
C ASN A 150 -26.47 -13.79 -0.49
N LYS A 151 -26.20 -15.08 -0.77
CA LYS A 151 -27.13 -16.16 -0.46
C LYS A 151 -27.50 -16.13 1.02
N LYS A 152 -28.80 -16.23 1.31
CA LYS A 152 -29.30 -16.37 2.69
C LYS A 152 -28.80 -17.71 3.25
N GLY A 153 -28.33 -17.69 4.49
CA GLY A 153 -27.81 -18.86 5.18
C GLY A 153 -26.76 -18.47 6.23
N PRO A 154 -26.32 -19.44 7.04
CA PRO A 154 -25.26 -19.26 8.02
C PRO A 154 -23.98 -18.71 7.39
N LYS A 155 -23.22 -17.89 8.13
CA LYS A 155 -21.92 -17.38 7.69
C LYS A 155 -20.89 -18.51 7.52
N GLU A 156 -21.00 -19.58 8.29
CA GLU A 156 -20.18 -20.79 8.16
C GLU A 156 -20.24 -21.40 6.76
N ASP A 157 -21.43 -21.50 6.17
CA ASP A 157 -21.60 -22.03 4.81
C ASP A 157 -20.91 -21.12 3.78
N LYS A 158 -20.93 -19.81 4.01
CA LYS A 158 -20.24 -18.85 3.14
C LYS A 158 -18.74 -19.03 3.25
N ARG A 159 -18.19 -19.23 4.46
CA ARG A 159 -16.78 -19.54 4.68
C ARG A 159 -16.37 -20.80 3.94
N LYS A 160 -17.09 -21.91 4.13
CA LYS A 160 -16.83 -23.18 3.43
C LYS A 160 -16.89 -23.05 1.90
N ALA A 161 -17.65 -22.08 1.38
CA ALA A 161 -17.78 -21.88 -0.05
C ALA A 161 -16.71 -20.97 -0.67
N VAL A 162 -15.99 -20.15 0.11
CA VAL A 162 -15.02 -19.18 -0.41
C VAL A 162 -13.62 -19.23 0.21
N LEU A 163 -13.47 -19.91 1.35
CA LEU A 163 -12.19 -20.15 2.00
C LEU A 163 -11.75 -21.59 1.76
N SER A 164 -10.52 -21.75 1.29
CA SER A 164 -9.86 -23.02 0.98
C SER A 164 -8.95 -23.35 2.15
N GLU A 165 -9.36 -24.26 3.05
CA GLU A 165 -8.64 -24.56 4.31
C GLU A 165 -8.38 -23.30 5.18
N GLY A 166 -9.34 -22.36 5.18
CA GLY A 166 -9.22 -21.07 5.88
C GLY A 166 -8.47 -19.99 5.09
N TYR A 167 -7.88 -20.32 3.94
CA TYR A 167 -7.20 -19.36 3.06
C TYR A 167 -8.16 -18.68 2.08
N LEU A 168 -7.96 -17.39 1.80
CA LEU A 168 -8.52 -16.77 0.61
C LEU A 168 -7.69 -17.18 -0.61
N PHE A 169 -8.06 -18.30 -1.24
CA PHE A 169 -7.32 -18.90 -2.34
C PHE A 169 -8.25 -19.41 -3.44
N ALA A 170 -7.80 -19.25 -4.68
CA ALA A 170 -8.36 -19.89 -5.86
C ALA A 170 -7.22 -20.15 -6.85
N ASP A 171 -7.28 -21.29 -7.53
CA ASP A 171 -6.35 -21.70 -8.57
C ASP A 171 -6.56 -20.94 -9.90
N ASN A 172 -7.67 -20.22 -10.07
CA ASN A 172 -7.94 -19.36 -11.22
C ASN A 172 -7.73 -17.88 -10.88
N GLU A 173 -6.91 -17.17 -11.65
CA GLU A 173 -6.54 -15.77 -11.39
C GLU A 173 -7.74 -14.81 -11.48
N LEU A 174 -8.72 -15.07 -12.35
CA LEU A 174 -9.92 -14.23 -12.44
C LEU A 174 -10.88 -14.48 -11.28
N VAL A 175 -10.94 -15.71 -10.78
CA VAL A 175 -11.69 -16.04 -9.55
C VAL A 175 -11.01 -15.39 -8.35
N ALA A 176 -9.68 -15.49 -8.24
CA ALA A 176 -8.90 -14.85 -7.18
C ALA A 176 -9.09 -13.32 -7.15
N LEU A 177 -9.10 -12.66 -8.31
CA LEU A 177 -9.45 -11.24 -8.43
C LEU A 177 -10.87 -10.96 -7.93
N ALA A 178 -11.86 -11.75 -8.36
CA ALA A 178 -13.24 -11.58 -7.94
C ALA A 178 -13.42 -11.79 -6.43
N LEU A 179 -12.68 -12.75 -5.83
CA LEU A 179 -12.66 -12.97 -4.38
C LEU A 179 -12.10 -11.74 -3.65
N GLY A 180 -10.93 -11.26 -4.05
CA GLY A 180 -10.30 -10.07 -3.43
C GLY A 180 -11.15 -8.81 -3.52
N GLU A 181 -12.00 -8.67 -4.55
CA GLU A 181 -12.93 -7.54 -4.68
C GLU A 181 -14.22 -7.69 -3.86
N GLN A 182 -14.75 -8.90 -3.73
CA GLN A 182 -16.11 -9.12 -3.22
C GLN A 182 -16.17 -9.66 -1.79
N VAL A 183 -15.14 -10.40 -1.35
CA VAL A 183 -15.09 -11.02 -0.02
C VAL A 183 -14.67 -9.98 1.01
N SER A 184 -15.39 -9.93 2.13
CA SER A 184 -15.02 -9.13 3.30
C SER A 184 -15.25 -9.94 4.56
N LEU A 185 -14.44 -9.68 5.60
CA LEU A 185 -14.52 -10.41 6.88
C LEU A 185 -15.94 -10.37 7.47
N THR A 186 -16.61 -9.22 7.44
CA THR A 186 -17.99 -9.06 7.94
C THR A 186 -19.05 -9.87 7.20
N LYS A 187 -18.78 -10.29 5.96
CA LYS A 187 -19.67 -11.20 5.21
C LYS A 187 -19.48 -12.66 5.62
N LEU A 188 -18.33 -12.99 6.20
CA LEU A 188 -17.89 -14.35 6.53
C LEU A 188 -17.91 -14.66 8.03
N PHE A 189 -17.85 -13.65 8.89
CA PHE A 189 -17.68 -13.79 10.32
C PHE A 189 -18.59 -12.83 11.09
N GLU A 190 -19.01 -13.24 12.28
CA GLU A 190 -19.77 -12.48 13.28
C GLU A 190 -19.18 -12.56 14.69
N GLU A 191 -18.11 -13.33 14.84
CA GLU A 191 -17.33 -13.48 16.04
C GLU A 191 -16.70 -12.14 16.43
N GLN A 192 -16.65 -11.83 17.73
CA GLN A 192 -16.13 -10.55 18.23
C GLN A 192 -14.63 -10.38 17.97
N THR A 193 -13.90 -11.49 17.98
CA THR A 193 -12.47 -11.55 17.70
C THR A 193 -12.21 -12.56 16.60
N LEU A 194 -11.30 -12.21 15.69
CA LEU A 194 -10.76 -13.12 14.67
C LEU A 194 -9.23 -13.05 14.71
N TYR A 195 -8.61 -14.06 14.10
CA TYR A 195 -7.18 -14.06 13.87
C TYR A 195 -6.89 -14.19 12.38
N LEU A 196 -5.95 -13.38 11.89
CA LEU A 196 -5.56 -13.31 10.48
C LEU A 196 -4.06 -13.57 10.38
N GLN A 197 -3.68 -14.66 9.71
CA GLN A 197 -2.30 -14.95 9.34
C GLN A 197 -2.03 -14.43 7.92
N ARG A 198 -1.02 -13.56 7.79
CA ARG A 198 -0.56 -13.01 6.50
C ARG A 198 0.96 -13.16 6.41
N GLY A 199 1.40 -14.22 5.75
CA GLY A 199 2.82 -14.57 5.71
C GLY A 199 3.32 -14.95 7.11
N LEU A 200 4.26 -14.17 7.64
CA LEU A 200 4.77 -14.32 9.01
C LEU A 200 3.93 -13.66 10.09
N ASP A 201 3.12 -12.67 9.72
CA ASP A 201 2.41 -11.86 10.68
C ASP A 201 1.11 -12.55 11.09
N LEU A 202 0.84 -12.56 12.39
CA LEU A 202 -0.41 -13.01 12.99
C LEU A 202 -1.09 -11.81 13.66
N TYR A 203 -2.24 -11.41 13.14
CA TYR A 203 -3.00 -10.28 13.63
C TYR A 203 -4.21 -10.73 14.43
N GLU A 204 -4.43 -10.13 15.59
CA GLU A 204 -5.73 -10.13 16.27
C GLU A 204 -6.61 -9.05 15.65
N LEU A 205 -7.85 -9.41 15.29
CA LEU A 205 -8.82 -8.49 14.74
C LEU A 205 -10.03 -8.40 15.67
N VAL A 206 -10.54 -7.20 15.88
CA VAL A 206 -11.72 -6.94 16.72
C VAL A 206 -12.85 -6.39 15.87
N TYR A 207 -14.05 -6.88 16.13
CA TYR A 207 -15.27 -6.37 15.51
C TYR A 207 -15.63 -4.99 16.05
N GLU A 208 -15.78 -4.02 15.15
CA GLU A 208 -16.31 -2.69 15.46
C GLU A 208 -17.70 -2.53 14.85
N PRO A 209 -18.73 -2.29 15.68
CA PRO A 209 -20.09 -2.11 15.19
C PRO A 209 -20.23 -0.82 14.39
N GLN A 210 -21.31 -0.74 13.61
CA GLN A 210 -21.59 0.43 12.79
C GLN A 210 -21.72 1.70 13.64
N THR A 211 -21.08 2.77 13.18
CA THR A 211 -21.28 4.13 13.68
C THR A 211 -22.03 4.97 12.65
N LYS A 212 -22.33 6.23 12.98
CA LYS A 212 -22.89 7.19 12.00
C LYS A 212 -21.96 7.41 10.81
N LEU A 213 -20.64 7.31 11.03
CA LEU A 213 -19.63 7.66 10.03
C LEU A 213 -19.12 6.43 9.28
N GLU A 214 -19.18 5.26 9.90
CA GLU A 214 -18.51 4.07 9.38
C GLU A 214 -19.37 2.82 9.55
N LYS A 215 -19.31 1.95 8.53
CA LYS A 215 -20.02 0.66 8.53
C LYS A 215 -19.33 -0.34 9.45
N GLU A 216 -20.08 -1.37 9.85
CA GLU A 216 -19.54 -2.53 10.56
C GLU A 216 -18.29 -3.07 9.88
N ARG A 217 -17.27 -3.38 10.69
CA ARG A 217 -15.97 -3.81 10.19
C ARG A 217 -15.20 -4.60 11.24
N TYR A 218 -14.18 -5.30 10.77
CA TYR A 218 -13.10 -5.75 11.63
C TYR A 218 -11.95 -4.75 11.52
N VAL A 219 -11.29 -4.46 12.64
CA VAL A 219 -10.07 -3.65 12.69
C VAL A 219 -8.93 -4.45 13.29
N TYR A 220 -7.70 -4.11 12.92
CA TYR A 220 -6.52 -4.63 13.59
C TYR A 220 -6.46 -4.14 15.04
N LYS A 221 -6.08 -5.03 15.96
CA LYS A 221 -5.81 -4.70 17.35
C LYS A 221 -4.31 -4.77 17.62
N GLY A 222 -3.71 -3.62 17.90
CA GLY A 222 -2.28 -3.44 18.15
C GLY A 222 -1.42 -3.43 16.88
N GLY A 223 -0.12 -3.22 17.10
CA GLY A 223 0.88 -3.20 16.04
C GLY A 223 0.78 -2.00 15.09
N ALA A 224 1.40 -2.13 13.92
CA ALA A 224 1.54 -1.02 12.97
C ALA A 224 0.23 -0.59 12.28
N TYR A 225 -0.84 -1.39 12.38
CA TYR A 225 -2.13 -1.14 11.72
C TYR A 225 -3.27 -0.92 12.71
N ASP A 226 -2.97 -0.69 13.99
CA ASP A 226 -3.98 -0.59 15.05
C ASP A 226 -5.14 0.37 14.71
N GLY A 227 -6.37 -0.11 14.90
CA GLY A 227 -7.62 0.59 14.58
C GLY A 227 -7.92 0.72 13.08
N GLU A 228 -7.03 0.30 12.18
CA GLU A 228 -7.28 0.31 10.74
C GLU A 228 -8.22 -0.85 10.36
N LYS A 229 -9.10 -0.59 9.38
CA LYS A 229 -9.99 -1.62 8.84
C LYS A 229 -9.15 -2.77 8.25
N ALA A 230 -9.40 -3.98 8.76
CA ALA A 230 -8.82 -5.19 8.22
C ALA A 230 -9.46 -5.58 6.90
N GLU A 231 -8.62 -5.90 5.93
CA GLU A 231 -9.01 -6.41 4.61
C GLU A 231 -8.42 -7.80 4.43
N LEU A 232 -9.18 -8.67 3.77
CA LEU A 232 -8.74 -10.01 3.43
C LEU A 232 -8.06 -10.00 2.06
N LEU A 233 -6.81 -10.43 2.00
CA LEU A 233 -6.00 -10.48 0.78
C LEU A 233 -5.84 -11.92 0.31
N PHE A 234 -5.51 -12.09 -0.97
CA PHE A 234 -5.22 -13.42 -1.49
C PHE A 234 -4.00 -14.03 -0.79
N GLY A 235 -4.16 -15.27 -0.32
CA GLY A 235 -3.16 -15.99 0.48
C GLY A 235 -3.24 -15.73 1.99
N ASP A 236 -4.10 -14.84 2.46
CA ASP A 236 -4.37 -14.71 3.89
C ASP A 236 -5.14 -15.93 4.41
N ARG A 237 -4.82 -16.35 5.64
CA ARG A 237 -5.56 -17.38 6.38
C ARG A 237 -6.30 -16.77 7.56
N VAL A 238 -7.55 -17.14 7.77
CA VAL A 238 -8.39 -16.61 8.86
C VAL A 238 -8.95 -17.73 9.71
N ALA A 239 -8.96 -17.52 11.03
CA ALA A 239 -9.59 -18.40 12.00
C ALA A 239 -10.32 -17.59 13.07
N THR A 240 -11.17 -18.28 13.84
CA THR A 240 -11.86 -17.69 15.00
C THR A 240 -11.03 -17.79 16.28
N THR A 241 -10.05 -18.69 16.33
CA THR A 241 -9.11 -18.84 17.44
C THR A 241 -7.66 -18.73 16.98
N LYS A 242 -6.77 -18.37 17.91
CA LYS A 242 -5.35 -18.25 17.63
C LYS A 242 -4.71 -19.63 17.42
N GLU A 243 -5.15 -20.57 18.24
CA GLU A 243 -4.66 -21.94 18.30
C GLU A 243 -4.92 -22.70 17.00
N GLU A 244 -6.00 -22.37 16.26
CA GLU A 244 -6.28 -22.97 14.94
C GLU A 244 -5.21 -22.59 13.90
N LEU A 245 -4.76 -21.34 13.90
CA LEU A 245 -3.70 -20.87 12.99
C LEU A 245 -2.32 -21.37 13.40
N GLU A 246 -2.06 -21.48 14.70
CA GLU A 246 -0.77 -21.97 15.22
C GLU A 246 -0.65 -23.49 15.18
N GLY A 247 -1.77 -24.21 15.32
CA GLY A 247 -1.81 -25.67 15.40
C GLY A 247 -1.56 -26.40 14.07
N SER A 248 -1.49 -25.67 12.96
CA SER A 248 -1.23 -26.25 11.64
C SER A 248 -0.21 -25.42 10.86
N PRO A 249 0.81 -26.06 10.24
CA PRO A 249 1.82 -25.33 9.47
C PRO A 249 1.18 -24.50 8.36
N SER A 250 1.63 -23.25 8.22
CA SER A 250 1.22 -22.42 7.08
C SER A 250 1.64 -23.04 5.77
N LEU A 251 0.73 -23.04 4.80
CA LEU A 251 0.99 -23.43 3.41
C LEU A 251 1.77 -22.37 2.62
N THR A 252 1.87 -21.15 3.16
CA THR A 252 2.52 -20.02 2.49
C THR A 252 3.90 -19.75 3.08
N ILE A 253 4.86 -19.44 2.20
CA ILE A 253 6.21 -18.97 2.53
C ILE A 253 6.27 -17.48 2.18
N ASP A 254 6.64 -16.65 3.13
CA ASP A 254 6.63 -15.19 3.01
C ASP A 254 7.88 -14.67 2.28
N LEU A 255 7.82 -14.64 0.94
CA LEU A 255 8.92 -14.13 0.13
C LEU A 255 9.15 -12.63 0.31
N ARG A 256 8.10 -11.88 0.67
CA ARG A 256 8.23 -10.44 0.93
C ARG A 256 9.11 -10.17 2.14
N ASP A 257 8.93 -10.90 3.24
CA ASP A 257 9.79 -10.76 4.42
C ASP A 257 11.26 -11.07 4.07
N LEU A 258 11.51 -12.20 3.42
CA LEU A 258 12.84 -12.58 2.95
C LEU A 258 13.48 -11.46 2.12
N MET A 259 12.71 -10.88 1.19
CA MET A 259 13.15 -9.79 0.31
C MET A 259 13.47 -8.49 1.06
N ASN A 260 12.72 -8.17 2.11
CA ASN A 260 12.99 -6.96 2.91
C ASN A 260 14.25 -7.10 3.76
N ARG A 261 14.56 -8.31 4.24
CA ARG A 261 15.76 -8.57 5.06
C ARG A 261 16.99 -8.89 4.23
N SER A 262 16.81 -9.30 2.97
CA SER A 262 17.89 -9.66 2.07
C SER A 262 18.32 -8.48 1.20
N ALA A 263 19.43 -8.67 0.48
CA ALA A 263 19.95 -7.66 -0.43
C ALA A 263 19.74 -7.99 -1.91
N PHE A 264 19.18 -9.16 -2.25
CA PHE A 264 18.80 -9.45 -3.63
C PHE A 264 17.53 -8.67 -4.02
N ASP A 265 17.17 -8.61 -5.31
CA ASP A 265 15.97 -7.91 -5.81
C ASP A 265 14.93 -8.81 -6.50
N ARG A 266 15.30 -10.06 -6.84
CA ARG A 266 14.41 -11.11 -7.34
C ARG A 266 14.82 -12.48 -6.85
N ILE A 267 13.87 -13.41 -6.91
CA ILE A 267 14.09 -14.82 -6.64
C ILE A 267 13.42 -15.67 -7.74
N LYS A 268 14.08 -16.75 -8.14
CA LYS A 268 13.54 -17.75 -9.06
C LYS A 268 13.54 -19.11 -8.35
N PRO A 269 12.38 -19.56 -7.85
CA PRO A 269 12.24 -20.88 -7.26
C PRO A 269 12.60 -21.98 -8.26
N ILE A 270 13.36 -23.00 -7.82
CA ILE A 270 13.76 -24.15 -8.65
C ILE A 270 13.22 -25.45 -8.08
N HIS A 271 13.46 -25.70 -6.79
CA HIS A 271 13.05 -26.94 -6.12
C HIS A 271 12.66 -26.64 -4.68
N LEU A 272 11.42 -26.95 -4.31
CA LEU A 272 10.88 -26.71 -2.99
C LEU A 272 10.78 -28.04 -2.23
N THR A 273 11.33 -28.11 -1.02
CA THR A 273 11.18 -29.23 -0.08
C THR A 273 10.50 -28.73 1.20
N GLU A 274 10.25 -29.62 2.16
CA GLU A 274 9.66 -29.21 3.45
C GLU A 274 10.55 -28.23 4.24
N SER A 275 11.87 -28.39 4.15
CA SER A 275 12.82 -27.63 4.96
C SER A 275 13.62 -26.58 4.19
N ALA A 276 13.58 -26.59 2.85
CA ALA A 276 14.38 -25.67 2.05
C ALA A 276 13.74 -25.35 0.69
N LEU A 277 14.17 -24.22 0.12
CA LEU A 277 13.93 -23.85 -1.27
C LEU A 277 15.28 -23.68 -1.96
N VAL A 278 15.55 -24.50 -2.97
CA VAL A 278 16.62 -24.27 -3.94
C VAL A 278 16.13 -23.23 -4.93
N ALA A 279 16.89 -22.16 -5.09
CA ALA A 279 16.52 -21.04 -5.95
C ALA A 279 17.75 -20.40 -6.61
N GLU A 280 17.49 -19.50 -7.55
CA GLU A 280 18.43 -18.46 -7.96
C GLU A 280 17.95 -17.12 -7.38
N VAL A 281 18.84 -16.35 -6.76
CA VAL A 281 18.56 -14.99 -6.27
C VAL A 281 19.31 -13.97 -7.13
N ARG A 282 18.68 -12.81 -7.38
CA ARG A 282 19.21 -11.81 -8.31
C ARG A 282 19.81 -10.60 -7.62
N TYR A 283 21.00 -10.20 -8.01
CA TYR A 283 21.67 -8.97 -7.55
C TYR A 283 21.82 -7.98 -8.71
N GLY A 284 20.69 -7.38 -9.10
CA GLY A 284 20.63 -6.46 -10.24
C GLY A 284 20.55 -7.19 -11.59
N ALA A 285 20.41 -6.41 -12.66
CA ALA A 285 20.23 -6.96 -14.00
C ALA A 285 21.43 -7.84 -14.40
N GLY A 286 21.16 -9.10 -14.75
CA GLY A 286 22.17 -10.05 -15.26
C GLY A 286 22.91 -10.88 -14.21
N THR A 287 22.83 -10.55 -12.92
CA THR A 287 23.56 -11.30 -11.87
C THR A 287 22.61 -12.23 -11.11
N TRP A 288 22.59 -13.52 -11.47
CA TRP A 288 21.86 -14.55 -10.75
C TRP A 288 22.82 -15.46 -10.00
N VAL A 289 22.56 -15.64 -8.72
CA VAL A 289 23.38 -16.44 -7.80
C VAL A 289 22.57 -17.66 -7.36
N PRO A 290 23.07 -18.89 -7.57
CA PRO A 290 22.42 -20.07 -7.03
C PRO A 290 22.46 -20.09 -5.50
N ALA A 291 21.34 -20.41 -4.86
CA ALA A 291 21.18 -20.31 -3.42
C ALA A 291 20.32 -21.44 -2.83
N VAL A 292 20.47 -21.61 -1.51
CA VAL A 292 19.54 -22.37 -0.66
C VAL A 292 18.90 -21.40 0.31
N ILE A 293 17.57 -21.43 0.35
CA ILE A 293 16.75 -20.70 1.32
C ILE A 293 16.24 -21.71 2.34
N ASP A 294 16.54 -21.50 3.62
CA ASP A 294 16.07 -22.33 4.72
C ASP A 294 14.64 -21.96 5.10
N LEU A 295 13.79 -22.97 5.32
CA LEU A 295 12.37 -22.78 5.58
C LEU A 295 11.98 -23.24 6.98
N LYS A 296 11.25 -22.38 7.71
CA LYS A 296 10.64 -22.71 9.01
C LYS A 296 9.22 -22.14 9.08
N GLY A 297 8.23 -22.99 8.84
CA GLY A 297 6.83 -22.54 8.68
C GLY A 297 6.71 -21.60 7.47
N SER A 298 6.16 -20.40 7.69
CA SER A 298 6.14 -19.33 6.68
C SER A 298 7.47 -18.59 6.53
N LYS A 299 8.43 -18.79 7.44
CA LYS A 299 9.70 -18.06 7.43
C LYS A 299 10.65 -18.65 6.39
N ALA A 300 11.31 -17.76 5.68
CA ALA A 300 12.40 -18.07 4.78
C ALA A 300 13.64 -17.26 5.16
N ASP A 301 14.80 -17.91 5.22
CA ASP A 301 16.09 -17.28 5.50
C ASP A 301 17.11 -17.69 4.43
N LEU A 302 17.91 -16.74 3.94
CA LEU A 302 18.98 -17.05 2.97
C LEU A 302 20.06 -17.87 3.68
N GLY A 303 20.10 -19.18 3.42
CA GLY A 303 20.96 -20.13 4.11
C GLY A 303 22.38 -20.15 3.55
N CYS A 304 22.52 -20.33 2.24
CA CYS A 304 23.82 -20.25 1.56
C CYS A 304 23.68 -19.79 0.10
N GLU A 305 24.80 -19.34 -0.46
CA GLU A 305 24.92 -18.93 -1.86
C GLU A 305 26.19 -19.55 -2.47
N ALA A 306 26.08 -20.02 -3.71
CA ALA A 306 27.21 -20.50 -4.49
C ALA A 306 27.80 -19.33 -5.30
N LEU A 307 28.84 -18.69 -4.77
CA LEU A 307 29.44 -17.49 -5.37
C LEU A 307 30.76 -17.84 -6.05
N THR A 308 30.90 -17.61 -7.35
CA THR A 308 32.22 -17.51 -7.99
C THR A 308 32.90 -16.18 -7.59
N PRO A 309 34.20 -15.98 -7.83
CA PRO A 309 34.85 -14.67 -7.63
C PRO A 309 34.11 -13.52 -8.32
N GLU A 310 33.63 -13.74 -9.54
CA GLU A 310 32.90 -12.77 -10.35
C GLU A 310 31.53 -12.44 -9.73
N LEU A 311 30.78 -13.47 -9.30
CA LEU A 311 29.49 -13.29 -8.64
C LEU A 311 29.63 -12.60 -7.28
N ALA A 312 30.67 -12.91 -6.51
CA ALA A 312 30.96 -12.25 -5.23
C ALA A 312 31.24 -10.75 -5.44
N ALA A 313 32.05 -10.41 -6.44
CA ALA A 313 32.33 -9.01 -6.80
C ALA A 313 31.06 -8.27 -7.27
N ALA A 314 30.29 -8.88 -8.17
CA ALA A 314 29.04 -8.31 -8.68
C ALA A 314 28.00 -8.08 -7.58
N LYS A 315 27.84 -9.06 -6.68
CA LYS A 315 26.99 -8.95 -5.49
C LYS A 315 27.48 -7.84 -4.56
N GLY A 316 28.77 -7.81 -4.22
CA GLY A 316 29.34 -6.77 -3.37
C GLY A 316 29.09 -5.37 -3.91
N LYS A 317 29.30 -5.17 -5.21
CA LYS A 317 28.97 -3.92 -5.92
C LYS A 317 27.48 -3.58 -5.77
N PHE A 318 26.58 -4.50 -6.10
CA PHE A 318 25.14 -4.27 -6.01
C PHE A 318 24.67 -3.92 -4.59
N VAL A 319 25.14 -4.67 -3.59
CA VAL A 319 24.77 -4.47 -2.19
C VAL A 319 25.18 -3.06 -1.72
N ASN A 320 26.38 -2.63 -2.07
CA ASN A 320 26.89 -1.29 -1.74
C ASN A 320 26.09 -0.19 -2.46
N GLU A 321 25.87 -0.33 -3.77
CA GLU A 321 25.11 0.63 -4.59
C GLU A 321 23.65 0.77 -4.10
N ARG A 322 23.04 -0.33 -3.65
CA ARG A 322 21.64 -0.35 -3.20
C ARG A 322 21.43 -0.07 -1.72
N ALA A 323 22.47 0.02 -0.91
CA ALA A 323 22.34 0.22 0.54
C ALA A 323 21.53 1.50 0.88
N THR A 324 21.88 2.62 0.24
CA THR A 324 21.18 3.90 0.43
C THR A 324 19.74 3.83 -0.05
N TYR A 325 19.50 3.26 -1.23
CA TYR A 325 18.16 3.07 -1.76
C TYR A 325 17.27 2.26 -0.81
N ARG A 326 17.76 1.14 -0.25
CA ARG A 326 16.97 0.29 0.66
C ARG A 326 16.52 1.04 1.91
N ARG A 327 17.44 1.76 2.58
CA ARG A 327 17.11 2.61 3.74
C ARG A 327 16.11 3.72 3.38
N ALA A 328 16.29 4.36 2.22
CA ALA A 328 15.34 5.37 1.75
C ALA A 328 13.93 4.78 1.55
N MET A 329 13.84 3.57 0.99
CA MET A 329 12.56 2.90 0.74
C MET A 329 11.82 2.50 2.02
N GLU A 330 12.51 2.23 3.12
CA GLU A 330 11.87 2.03 4.44
C GLU A 330 11.11 3.29 4.86
N ASN A 331 11.75 4.46 4.78
CA ASN A 331 11.16 5.76 5.12
C ASN A 331 10.01 6.14 4.17
N VAL A 332 10.18 5.89 2.86
CA VAL A 332 9.14 6.13 1.85
C VAL A 332 7.90 5.28 2.15
N ARG A 333 8.06 3.98 2.42
CA ARG A 333 6.93 3.09 2.74
C ARG A 333 6.23 3.50 4.04
N ALA A 334 6.99 3.84 5.08
CA ALA A 334 6.42 4.33 6.34
C ALA A 334 5.60 5.62 6.11
N THR A 335 6.11 6.53 5.28
CA THR A 335 5.45 7.78 4.91
C THR A 335 4.17 7.54 4.11
N VAL A 336 4.21 6.65 3.11
CA VAL A 336 3.03 6.25 2.33
C VAL A 336 1.93 5.74 3.25
N ARG A 337 2.25 4.81 4.17
CA ARG A 337 1.28 4.26 5.13
C ARG A 337 0.69 5.34 6.04
N LYS A 338 1.54 6.25 6.54
CA LYS A 338 1.08 7.39 7.34
C LYS A 338 0.08 8.25 6.55
N MET A 339 0.38 8.57 5.29
CA MET A 339 -0.52 9.39 4.45
C MET A 339 -1.83 8.68 4.11
N VAL A 340 -1.79 7.36 3.91
CA VAL A 340 -2.99 6.55 3.69
C VAL A 340 -3.91 6.56 4.92
N ARG A 341 -3.34 6.43 6.12
CA ARG A 341 -4.09 6.55 7.36
C ARG A 341 -4.74 7.91 7.57
N GLU A 342 -4.02 8.98 7.27
CA GLU A 342 -4.50 10.35 7.46
C GLU A 342 -5.68 10.69 6.55
N LYS A 343 -5.85 9.96 5.43
CA LYS A 343 -6.96 10.13 4.47
C LYS A 343 -7.18 11.60 4.09
N MET A 344 -6.09 12.28 3.72
CA MET A 344 -6.12 13.69 3.32
C MET A 344 -7.21 13.95 2.26
N PRO A 345 -7.96 15.05 2.38
CA PRO A 345 -9.06 15.33 1.46
C PRO A 345 -8.54 15.52 0.04
N PHE A 346 -9.30 15.05 -0.94
CA PHE A 346 -9.00 15.36 -2.33
C PHE A 346 -9.35 16.82 -2.62
N ASP A 347 -8.50 17.49 -3.40
CA ASP A 347 -8.75 18.86 -3.87
C ASP A 347 -9.76 18.83 -5.03
N ALA A 348 -11.00 18.45 -4.70
CA ALA A 348 -12.15 18.46 -5.59
C ALA A 348 -12.80 19.86 -5.51
N ALA A 349 -12.33 20.79 -6.32
CA ALA A 349 -13.08 22.00 -6.60
C ALA A 349 -13.95 21.78 -7.85
N PRO A 350 -15.04 22.55 -8.05
CA PRO A 350 -15.82 22.53 -9.29
C PRO A 350 -14.93 22.62 -10.53
N ASP A 351 -15.39 22.02 -11.64
CA ASP A 351 -14.67 21.81 -12.91
C ASP A 351 -14.14 23.12 -13.53
N GLN A 352 -13.06 23.66 -12.98
CA GLN A 352 -12.16 24.72 -13.48
C GLN A 352 -11.18 25.22 -12.41
N LYS A 353 -11.35 24.86 -11.13
CA LYS A 353 -10.49 25.32 -10.02
C LYS A 353 -9.82 24.19 -9.23
N ASN A 354 -9.64 23.02 -9.86
CA ASN A 354 -8.85 21.94 -9.25
C ASN A 354 -7.47 22.48 -8.88
N GLY A 355 -7.17 22.45 -7.59
CA GLY A 355 -5.89 22.86 -7.07
C GLY A 355 -5.84 24.23 -6.37
N PHE A 356 -6.98 24.89 -6.20
CA PHE A 356 -7.05 26.14 -5.42
C PHE A 356 -7.31 25.90 -3.92
N LEU A 357 -7.92 24.77 -3.54
CA LEU A 357 -8.19 24.49 -2.12
C LEU A 357 -6.89 24.39 -1.32
N ARG A 358 -5.86 23.70 -1.83
CA ARG A 358 -4.56 23.66 -1.13
C ARG A 358 -3.90 25.04 -0.98
N LYS A 359 -4.08 25.95 -1.95
CA LYS A 359 -3.56 27.33 -1.85
C LYS A 359 -4.29 28.12 -0.77
N ALA A 360 -5.62 28.01 -0.71
CA ALA A 360 -6.44 28.62 0.33
C ALA A 360 -6.10 28.03 1.72
N TRP A 361 -5.99 26.70 1.80
CA TRP A 361 -5.55 25.99 3.01
C TRP A 361 -4.18 26.48 3.48
N LYS A 362 -3.17 26.61 2.59
CA LYS A 362 -1.82 27.07 2.99
C LYS A 362 -1.86 28.48 3.57
N ARG A 363 -2.66 29.38 3.01
CA ARG A 363 -2.86 30.73 3.56
C ARG A 363 -3.49 30.67 4.95
N ALA A 364 -4.55 29.88 5.12
CA ALA A 364 -5.24 29.72 6.39
C ALA A 364 -4.33 29.10 7.47
N TYR A 365 -3.56 28.07 7.11
CA TYR A 365 -2.54 27.46 7.96
C TYR A 365 -1.55 28.50 8.46
N LEU A 366 -0.90 29.24 7.55
CA LEU A 366 0.09 30.26 7.92
C LEU A 366 -0.50 31.43 8.72
N ALA A 367 -1.80 31.66 8.63
CA ALA A 367 -2.51 32.68 9.40
C ALA A 367 -2.98 32.18 10.78
N GLY A 368 -2.71 30.92 11.14
CA GLY A 368 -3.16 30.34 12.42
C GLY A 368 -4.67 30.09 12.49
N TRP A 369 -5.34 29.96 11.35
CA TRP A 369 -6.78 29.70 11.32
C TRP A 369 -7.07 28.23 11.53
N ARG A 370 -8.17 27.93 12.23
CA ARG A 370 -8.66 26.55 12.43
C ARG A 370 -9.46 26.03 11.23
N SER A 371 -10.09 26.93 10.50
CA SER A 371 -10.86 26.66 9.28
C SER A 371 -10.79 27.84 8.30
N TYR A 372 -11.21 27.62 7.06
CA TYR A 372 -11.32 28.64 6.03
C TYR A 372 -12.54 28.43 5.15
N GLN A 373 -13.04 29.51 4.55
CA GLN A 373 -14.15 29.47 3.60
C GLN A 373 -13.61 29.41 2.17
N PHE A 374 -14.17 28.54 1.35
CA PHE A 374 -13.93 28.51 -0.09
C PHE A 374 -15.25 28.22 -0.81
N GLU A 375 -15.68 29.13 -1.69
CA GLU A 375 -16.92 29.00 -2.45
C GLU A 375 -18.19 28.74 -1.61
N GLY A 376 -18.23 29.31 -0.40
CA GLY A 376 -19.36 29.16 0.54
C GLY A 376 -19.32 27.88 1.37
N GLU A 377 -18.31 27.04 1.20
CA GLU A 377 -18.07 25.87 2.03
C GLU A 377 -16.96 26.12 3.06
N SER A 378 -17.17 25.61 4.27
CA SER A 378 -16.17 25.63 5.34
C SER A 378 -15.28 24.41 5.24
N HIS A 379 -13.96 24.62 5.28
CA HIS A 379 -12.96 23.57 5.29
C HIS A 379 -12.05 23.67 6.51
N ASP A 380 -11.70 22.54 7.09
CA ASP A 380 -10.78 22.50 8.23
C ASP A 380 -9.32 22.67 7.78
N VAL A 381 -8.54 23.38 8.59
CA VAL A 381 -7.07 23.45 8.41
C VAL A 381 -6.41 22.26 9.08
N TYR A 382 -6.94 21.82 10.22
CA TYR A 382 -6.41 20.75 11.05
C TYR A 382 -7.43 19.63 11.26
N THR A 383 -6.97 18.43 11.60
CA THR A 383 -7.83 17.37 12.15
C THR A 383 -8.26 17.74 13.58
N SER A 384 -9.21 16.99 14.15
CA SER A 384 -9.58 17.16 15.57
C SER A 384 -8.42 16.91 16.55
N LYS A 385 -7.35 16.24 16.11
CA LYS A 385 -6.12 16.00 16.89
C LYS A 385 -5.07 17.09 16.69
N GLY A 386 -5.34 18.08 15.85
CA GLY A 386 -4.39 19.15 15.55
C GLY A 386 -3.41 18.86 14.41
N ASP A 387 -3.56 17.74 13.70
CA ASP A 387 -2.70 17.41 12.56
C ASP A 387 -3.07 18.29 11.35
N PRO A 388 -2.10 18.82 10.59
CA PRO A 388 -2.40 19.61 9.39
C PRO A 388 -3.11 18.75 8.34
N ARG A 389 -4.15 19.31 7.70
CA ARG A 389 -5.03 18.59 6.77
C ARG A 389 -5.04 19.19 5.34
N PRO A 390 -3.89 19.27 4.65
CA PRO A 390 -3.83 19.86 3.32
C PRO A 390 -4.61 19.05 2.29
N PRO A 391 -5.45 19.69 1.44
CA PRO A 391 -6.02 19.07 0.26
C PRO A 391 -4.95 18.59 -0.72
N GLN A 392 -5.21 17.49 -1.41
CA GLN A 392 -4.27 16.85 -2.34
C GLN A 392 -4.95 16.45 -3.66
N VAL A 393 -4.23 16.57 -4.77
CA VAL A 393 -4.48 15.80 -6.00
C VAL A 393 -3.48 14.64 -6.12
N CYS A 394 -3.63 13.79 -7.14
CA CYS A 394 -2.78 12.60 -7.31
C CYS A 394 -1.28 12.91 -7.27
N ILE A 395 -0.83 14.01 -7.90
CA ILE A 395 0.60 14.35 -7.97
C ILE A 395 1.12 14.94 -6.64
N ASP A 396 0.27 15.68 -5.91
CA ASP A 396 0.63 16.18 -4.58
C ASP A 396 0.93 15.03 -3.63
N PHE A 397 0.18 13.93 -3.71
CA PHE A 397 0.46 12.75 -2.91
C PHE A 397 1.88 12.23 -3.15
N LEU A 398 2.35 12.21 -4.40
CA LEU A 398 3.71 11.73 -4.70
C LEU A 398 4.78 12.71 -4.22
N THR A 399 4.60 14.01 -4.45
CA THR A 399 5.55 15.02 -3.97
C THR A 399 5.58 15.05 -2.45
N ASP A 400 4.43 14.95 -1.78
CA ASP A 400 4.32 14.93 -0.33
C ASP A 400 4.97 13.68 0.27
N VAL A 401 4.93 12.51 -0.41
CA VAL A 401 5.67 11.31 0.05
C VAL A 401 7.18 11.59 0.12
N TRP A 402 7.74 12.23 -0.91
CA TRP A 402 9.18 12.54 -0.95
C TRP A 402 9.57 13.69 -0.01
N GLU A 403 8.75 14.75 0.09
CA GLU A 403 8.95 15.83 1.06
C GLU A 403 8.94 15.28 2.49
N ARG A 404 7.89 14.55 2.87
CA ARG A 404 7.71 14.04 4.23
C ARG A 404 8.77 13.01 4.61
N SER A 405 9.13 12.11 3.69
CA SER A 405 10.19 11.13 3.93
C SER A 405 11.57 11.77 4.10
N SER A 406 11.76 13.02 3.64
CA SER A 406 12.97 13.82 3.84
C SER A 406 12.90 14.79 5.03
N GLY A 407 11.78 14.82 5.76
CA GLY A 407 11.54 15.70 6.92
C GLY A 407 10.77 16.99 6.62
N THR A 408 10.43 17.26 5.36
CA THR A 408 9.66 18.44 4.97
C THR A 408 8.18 18.23 5.22
N TRP A 409 7.62 18.91 6.23
CA TRP A 409 6.17 18.87 6.49
C TRP A 409 5.65 20.02 7.34
N TYR A 410 4.34 20.22 7.32
CA TYR A 410 3.64 21.16 8.20
C TYR A 410 3.60 20.63 9.63
N GLN A 411 3.83 21.50 10.61
CA GLN A 411 3.76 21.13 12.03
C GLN A 411 2.31 20.99 12.49
N PRO A 412 2.01 20.01 13.36
CA PRO A 412 0.73 19.95 14.07
C PRO A 412 0.60 21.14 15.03
N ALA A 413 -0.63 21.45 15.41
CA ALA A 413 -0.94 22.49 16.38
C ALA A 413 -1.83 21.93 17.50
N VAL A 414 -1.60 22.37 18.73
CA VAL A 414 -2.54 22.21 19.84
C VAL A 414 -3.56 23.34 19.76
N PHE A 415 -4.83 23.02 19.98
CA PHE A 415 -5.93 23.98 19.94
C PHE A 415 -6.00 24.89 21.18
N ALA A 416 -4.92 25.62 21.43
CA ALA A 416 -4.87 26.77 22.34
C ALA A 416 -5.35 28.05 21.62
N ASP A 417 -5.46 29.15 22.38
CA ASP A 417 -5.72 30.49 21.84
C ASP A 417 -4.61 31.45 22.33
N PRO A 418 -3.62 31.79 21.49
CA PRO A 418 -3.47 31.41 20.07
C PRO A 418 -3.07 29.93 19.88
N LEU A 419 -3.11 29.42 18.64
CA LEU A 419 -2.60 28.09 18.31
C LEU A 419 -1.11 27.94 18.68
N GLU A 420 -0.74 26.81 19.28
CA GLU A 420 0.63 26.51 19.71
C GLU A 420 1.11 25.14 19.19
N PRO A 421 2.32 25.03 18.60
CA PRO A 421 3.18 26.13 18.20
C PRO A 421 2.53 26.95 17.07
N GLN A 422 3.06 28.16 16.86
CA GLN A 422 2.68 28.95 15.71
C GLN A 422 2.90 28.14 14.41
N PRO A 423 1.96 28.21 13.45
CA PRO A 423 2.02 27.41 12.24
C PRO A 423 3.34 27.56 11.50
N LYS A 424 4.03 26.44 11.28
CA LYS A 424 5.32 26.40 10.60
C LYS A 424 5.43 25.15 9.74
N ARG A 425 6.00 25.31 8.54
CA ARG A 425 6.45 24.18 7.75
C ARG A 425 7.92 23.91 8.06
N THR A 426 8.22 22.73 8.58
CA THR A 426 9.60 22.25 8.72
C THR A 426 10.17 22.03 7.33
N GLU A 427 11.37 22.55 7.09
CA GLU A 427 12.14 22.34 5.87
C GLU A 427 13.07 21.14 6.08
N GLY A 428 12.81 20.08 5.33
CA GLY A 428 13.69 18.93 5.19
C GLY A 428 14.59 19.08 3.97
N ALA A 429 15.16 17.97 3.51
CA ALA A 429 16.13 18.00 2.42
C ALA A 429 15.50 18.08 1.02
N ILE A 430 14.23 17.70 0.87
CA ILE A 430 13.47 17.81 -0.38
C ILE A 430 12.33 18.80 -0.14
N ASP A 431 12.32 19.90 -0.90
CA ASP A 431 11.23 20.86 -0.90
C ASP A 431 10.87 21.31 -2.32
N PHE A 432 9.75 20.79 -2.84
CA PHE A 432 9.29 21.15 -4.18
C PHE A 432 8.76 22.59 -4.26
N ASP A 433 8.35 23.21 -3.14
CA ASP A 433 7.97 24.63 -3.13
C ASP A 433 9.21 25.52 -3.39
N ALA A 434 10.39 25.12 -2.91
CA ALA A 434 11.64 25.86 -3.12
C ALA A 434 12.19 25.73 -4.56
N MET A 435 11.76 24.70 -5.31
CA MET A 435 12.27 24.40 -6.66
C MET A 435 11.61 25.23 -7.77
N LYS A 436 10.66 26.12 -7.43
CA LYS A 436 10.01 27.06 -8.38
C LYS A 436 9.42 26.39 -9.63
N ILE A 437 8.86 25.18 -9.47
CA ILE A 437 8.12 24.50 -10.55
C ILE A 437 6.86 25.32 -10.86
N GLY A 438 6.70 25.76 -12.12
CA GLY A 438 5.63 26.69 -12.54
C GLY A 438 4.25 26.32 -12.00
N ASN A 439 3.82 25.09 -12.29
CA ASN A 439 2.66 24.44 -11.70
C ASN A 439 3.03 23.01 -11.30
N ARG A 440 3.57 22.85 -10.08
CA ARG A 440 3.89 21.53 -9.51
C ARG A 440 2.73 20.53 -9.48
N ARG A 441 1.48 21.02 -9.59
CA ARG A 441 0.27 20.20 -9.57
C ARG A 441 -0.16 19.72 -10.96
N SER A 442 0.50 20.20 -12.01
CA SER A 442 0.38 19.67 -13.36
C SER A 442 1.35 18.50 -13.52
N VAL A 443 0.82 17.31 -13.81
CA VAL A 443 1.66 16.12 -14.09
C VAL A 443 2.61 16.39 -15.26
N ALA A 444 2.14 17.12 -16.28
CA ALA A 444 2.96 17.49 -17.43
C ALA A 444 4.13 18.39 -17.01
N GLU A 445 3.86 19.50 -16.31
CA GLU A 445 4.93 20.41 -15.89
C GLU A 445 5.89 19.79 -14.88
N PHE A 446 5.40 18.90 -14.01
CA PHE A 446 6.25 18.13 -13.11
C PHE A 446 7.16 17.16 -13.87
N THR A 447 6.65 16.50 -14.92
CA THR A 447 7.46 15.62 -15.77
C THR A 447 8.50 16.44 -16.56
N ASP A 448 8.10 17.55 -17.16
CA ASP A 448 9.02 18.46 -17.87
C ASP A 448 10.10 19.02 -16.92
N PHE A 449 9.75 19.27 -15.65
CA PHE A 449 10.73 19.61 -14.62
C PHE A 449 11.68 18.42 -14.35
N ALA A 450 11.15 17.23 -14.13
CA ALA A 450 11.97 16.05 -13.84
C ALA A 450 12.94 15.71 -14.99
N GLU A 451 12.51 15.84 -16.25
CA GLU A 451 13.34 15.62 -17.45
C GLU A 451 14.49 16.63 -17.56
N ARG A 452 14.26 17.87 -17.12
CA ARG A 452 15.31 18.92 -17.13
C ARG A 452 16.28 18.81 -15.96
N ASN A 453 15.90 18.14 -14.87
CA ASN A 453 16.72 17.99 -13.66
C ASN A 453 17.24 16.56 -13.54
N THR A 454 18.03 16.14 -14.54
CA THR A 454 18.57 14.77 -14.67
C THR A 454 19.51 14.35 -13.53
N GLU A 455 20.01 15.30 -12.75
CA GLU A 455 20.76 15.05 -11.52
C GLU A 455 19.88 14.61 -10.35
N LEU A 456 18.58 14.95 -10.40
CA LEU A 456 17.59 14.60 -9.38
C LEU A 456 16.74 13.40 -9.79
N PHE A 457 16.47 13.26 -11.10
CA PHE A 457 15.56 12.25 -11.61
C PHE A 457 16.15 11.42 -12.76
N ASP A 458 15.70 10.17 -12.82
CA ASP A 458 15.78 9.32 -14.01
C ASP A 458 14.36 9.15 -14.57
N VAL A 459 14.10 9.75 -15.72
CA VAL A 459 12.79 9.76 -16.38
C VAL A 459 12.80 8.83 -17.58
N LEU A 460 11.86 7.90 -17.61
CA LEU A 460 11.56 7.05 -18.75
C LEU A 460 10.20 7.44 -19.33
N GLU A 461 10.17 8.05 -20.50
CA GLU A 461 8.96 8.16 -21.32
C GLU A 461 8.79 6.88 -22.15
N LEU A 462 7.63 6.23 -22.01
CA LEU A 462 7.30 5.07 -22.83
C LEU A 462 6.98 5.54 -24.26
N PRO A 463 7.63 4.98 -25.30
CA PRO A 463 7.28 5.25 -26.69
C PRO A 463 5.80 4.97 -26.96
N LYS A 464 5.15 5.72 -27.85
CA LYS A 464 3.71 5.52 -28.15
C LYS A 464 3.38 4.08 -28.55
N SER A 465 4.29 3.39 -29.25
CA SER A 465 4.15 1.97 -29.64
C SER A 465 4.19 1.00 -28.46
N GLU A 466 4.78 1.40 -27.33
CA GLU A 466 4.88 0.59 -26.11
C GLU A 466 3.78 0.97 -25.08
N ARG A 467 2.95 1.97 -25.39
CA ARG A 467 1.83 2.41 -24.52
C ARG A 467 0.64 1.48 -24.68
N ILE A 468 0.70 0.33 -24.03
CA ILE A 468 -0.39 -0.65 -24.02
C ILE A 468 -1.52 -0.11 -23.14
N PRO A 469 -2.75 0.05 -23.66
CA PRO A 469 -3.88 0.46 -22.83
C PRO A 469 -4.32 -0.70 -21.93
N PHE A 470 -4.72 -0.41 -20.70
CA PHE A 470 -5.05 -1.44 -19.70
C PHE A 470 -6.18 -2.39 -20.12
N LYS A 471 -7.08 -1.99 -21.05
CA LYS A 471 -8.12 -2.85 -21.63
C LYS A 471 -7.51 -4.10 -22.29
N GLU A 472 -6.26 -4.04 -22.73
CA GLU A 472 -5.45 -5.15 -23.27
C GLU A 472 -4.64 -5.78 -22.13
N ARG A 473 -5.36 -6.27 -21.09
CA ARG A 473 -4.77 -6.63 -19.79
C ARG A 473 -3.61 -7.62 -19.86
N GLU A 474 -3.74 -8.69 -20.65
CA GLU A 474 -2.69 -9.72 -20.78
C GLU A 474 -1.41 -9.09 -21.33
N ALA A 475 -1.49 -8.45 -22.51
CA ALA A 475 -0.36 -7.75 -23.11
C ALA A 475 0.24 -6.67 -22.19
N PHE A 476 -0.60 -5.97 -21.42
CA PHE A 476 -0.15 -4.97 -20.45
C PHE A 476 0.73 -5.56 -19.35
N PHE A 477 0.30 -6.67 -18.72
CA PHE A 477 1.08 -7.30 -17.66
C PHE A 477 2.28 -8.10 -18.18
N ASP A 478 2.17 -8.70 -19.37
CA ASP A 478 3.31 -9.32 -20.05
C ASP A 478 4.42 -8.31 -20.34
N TYR A 479 4.05 -7.10 -20.77
CA TYR A 479 4.99 -6.00 -20.94
C TYR A 479 5.67 -5.63 -19.62
N LEU A 480 4.91 -5.50 -18.53
CA LEU A 480 5.47 -5.19 -17.21
C LEU A 480 6.42 -6.29 -16.72
N ALA A 481 6.09 -7.57 -16.92
CA ALA A 481 6.96 -8.69 -16.57
C ALA A 481 8.28 -8.61 -17.35
N LYS A 482 8.20 -8.39 -18.67
CA LYS A 482 9.37 -8.28 -19.55
C LYS A 482 10.24 -7.06 -19.24
N LYS A 483 9.65 -5.99 -18.73
CA LYS A 483 10.31 -4.71 -18.42
C LYS A 483 10.38 -4.44 -16.92
N ALA A 484 10.35 -5.47 -16.08
CA ALA A 484 10.22 -5.33 -14.63
C ALA A 484 11.31 -4.44 -14.00
N ASP A 485 12.53 -4.42 -14.55
CA ASP A 485 13.64 -3.59 -14.04
C ASP A 485 13.41 -2.08 -14.23
N ASN A 486 12.49 -1.70 -15.13
CA ASN A 486 12.08 -0.31 -15.34
C ASN A 486 11.09 0.18 -14.27
N PHE A 487 10.54 -0.71 -13.45
CA PHE A 487 9.46 -0.42 -12.50
C PHE A 487 9.78 -1.03 -11.13
N ILE A 488 10.40 -0.24 -10.26
CA ILE A 488 10.81 -0.68 -8.92
C ILE A 488 10.12 0.14 -7.82
N PRO A 489 10.14 -0.31 -6.55
CA PRO A 489 9.63 0.49 -5.45
C PRO A 489 10.20 1.92 -5.41
N GLY A 490 9.38 2.89 -5.01
CA GLY A 490 9.72 4.31 -5.02
C GLY A 490 9.54 5.00 -6.37
N ASP A 491 9.47 4.26 -7.48
CA ASP A 491 9.20 4.87 -8.79
C ASP A 491 7.82 5.53 -8.79
N MET A 492 7.78 6.79 -9.24
CA MET A 492 6.54 7.50 -9.55
C MET A 492 6.15 7.16 -10.98
N ILE A 493 4.93 6.67 -11.19
CA ILE A 493 4.42 6.33 -12.52
C ILE A 493 3.24 7.22 -12.87
N THR A 494 3.12 7.58 -14.15
CA THR A 494 2.00 8.35 -14.68
C THR A 494 1.16 7.48 -15.61
N VAL A 495 -0.16 7.54 -15.40
CA VAL A 495 -1.18 6.88 -16.19
C VAL A 495 -1.84 7.94 -17.05
N HIS A 496 -1.80 7.78 -18.37
CA HIS A 496 -2.31 8.76 -19.31
C HIS A 496 -3.46 8.20 -20.15
N GLY A 497 -4.44 9.06 -20.41
CA GLY A 497 -5.37 8.88 -21.50
C GLY A 497 -6.16 10.15 -21.73
N PHE A 498 -7.35 10.01 -22.30
CA PHE A 498 -8.19 11.14 -22.69
C PHE A 498 -9.54 11.08 -21.98
N LYS A 499 -10.03 12.24 -21.53
CA LYS A 499 -11.44 12.45 -21.14
C LYS A 499 -12.32 12.57 -22.39
N GLU A 500 -13.64 12.59 -22.18
CA GLU A 500 -14.59 13.01 -23.21
C GLU A 500 -14.20 14.41 -23.75
N GLY A 501 -14.25 14.56 -25.08
CA GLY A 501 -13.76 15.76 -25.76
C GLY A 501 -12.24 15.78 -26.02
N GLY A 502 -11.53 14.66 -25.84
CA GLY A 502 -10.11 14.53 -26.24
C GLY A 502 -9.11 15.27 -25.35
N ARG A 503 -9.56 15.82 -24.22
CA ARG A 503 -8.66 16.48 -23.25
C ARG A 503 -7.76 15.46 -22.56
N PRO A 504 -6.43 15.67 -22.49
CA PRO A 504 -5.52 14.80 -21.76
C PRO A 504 -5.91 14.70 -20.29
N HIS A 505 -5.78 13.51 -19.71
CA HIS A 505 -6.03 13.26 -18.31
C HIS A 505 -5.00 12.30 -17.73
N TYR A 506 -4.51 12.67 -16.55
CA TYR A 506 -3.45 11.94 -15.86
C TYR A 506 -3.93 11.40 -14.51
N HIS A 507 -3.41 10.25 -14.14
CA HIS A 507 -3.25 9.84 -12.75
C HIS A 507 -1.78 9.58 -12.47
N SER A 508 -1.39 9.69 -11.22
CA SER A 508 -0.02 9.48 -10.79
C SER A 508 -0.02 8.61 -9.53
N LEU A 509 0.88 7.65 -9.49
CA LEU A 509 0.99 6.62 -8.45
C LEU A 509 2.46 6.45 -8.07
N ILE A 510 2.73 5.94 -6.87
CA ILE A 510 4.06 5.45 -6.47
C ILE A 510 4.01 3.93 -6.34
N ILE A 511 5.03 3.25 -6.84
CA ILE A 511 5.20 1.81 -6.64
C ILE A 511 5.69 1.59 -5.21
N VAL A 512 4.94 0.83 -4.42
CA VAL A 512 5.30 0.51 -3.03
C VAL A 512 6.01 -0.83 -2.98
N GLU A 513 5.51 -1.80 -3.75
CA GLU A 513 6.01 -3.17 -3.77
C GLU A 513 5.94 -3.78 -5.18
N THR A 514 6.86 -4.71 -5.41
CA THR A 514 6.89 -5.57 -6.60
C THR A 514 6.87 -7.02 -6.17
N ASP A 515 6.29 -7.88 -6.99
CA ASP A 515 6.38 -9.33 -6.81
C ASP A 515 7.85 -9.81 -6.89
N PRO A 516 8.38 -10.54 -5.90
CA PRO A 516 9.75 -11.05 -5.88
C PRO A 516 10.10 -11.98 -7.06
N ILE A 517 9.12 -12.65 -7.64
CA ILE A 517 9.33 -13.65 -8.70
C ILE A 517 9.31 -12.98 -10.08
N THR A 518 8.23 -12.28 -10.40
CA THR A 518 8.01 -11.65 -11.70
C THR A 518 8.55 -10.22 -11.80
N GLY A 519 8.66 -9.54 -10.66
CA GLY A 519 9.03 -8.15 -10.59
C GLY A 519 7.96 -7.14 -10.95
N ILE A 520 6.74 -7.60 -11.21
CA ILE A 520 5.61 -6.73 -11.54
C ILE A 520 5.22 -5.91 -10.30
N PRO A 521 4.87 -4.62 -10.44
CA PRO A 521 4.27 -3.84 -9.36
C PRO A 521 2.96 -4.47 -8.85
N THR A 522 2.96 -4.96 -7.61
CA THR A 522 1.80 -5.60 -6.96
C THR A 522 1.07 -4.66 -6.02
N LEU A 523 1.77 -3.67 -5.45
CA LEU A 523 1.20 -2.65 -4.59
C LEU A 523 1.64 -1.26 -5.03
N VAL A 524 0.66 -0.40 -5.23
CA VAL A 524 0.84 1.00 -5.57
C VAL A 524 0.04 1.88 -4.61
N ALA A 525 0.50 3.11 -4.40
CA ALA A 525 -0.22 4.10 -3.62
C ALA A 525 -0.48 5.37 -4.43
N GLY A 526 -1.60 6.03 -4.15
CA GLY A 526 -1.96 7.29 -4.77
C GLY A 526 -3.19 7.89 -4.13
N ASN A 527 -3.50 9.13 -4.51
CA ASN A 527 -4.71 9.82 -4.08
C ASN A 527 -5.68 9.98 -5.26
N ALA A 528 -6.58 9.02 -5.44
CA ALA A 528 -7.70 9.09 -6.37
C ALA A 528 -8.99 9.13 -5.55
N VAL A 529 -9.37 10.33 -5.08
CA VAL A 529 -10.43 10.66 -4.10
C VAL A 529 -9.96 10.64 -2.63
N PHE A 530 -9.16 9.68 -2.23
CA PHE A 530 -8.42 9.72 -0.96
C PHE A 530 -7.16 8.86 -1.09
N PRO A 531 -6.12 9.13 -0.29
CA PRO A 531 -4.92 8.30 -0.19
C PRO A 531 -5.25 6.83 0.10
N ARG A 532 -4.73 5.92 -0.71
CA ARG A 532 -4.92 4.47 -0.53
C ARG A 532 -3.81 3.64 -1.18
N GLU A 533 -3.54 2.49 -0.60
CA GLU A 533 -2.75 1.40 -1.20
C GLU A 533 -3.69 0.40 -1.89
N GLN A 534 -3.38 0.05 -3.14
CA GLN A 534 -4.18 -0.87 -3.97
C GLN A 534 -3.27 -1.65 -4.93
N SER A 535 -3.80 -2.72 -5.53
CA SER A 535 -3.11 -3.35 -6.66
C SER A 535 -3.14 -2.43 -7.89
N LEU A 536 -2.14 -2.57 -8.76
CA LEU A 536 -2.09 -1.81 -10.00
C LEU A 536 -3.30 -2.11 -10.90
N ASP A 537 -3.74 -3.38 -10.96
CA ASP A 537 -4.95 -3.80 -11.67
C ASP A 537 -6.20 -3.05 -11.14
N GLY A 538 -6.37 -2.99 -9.82
CA GLY A 538 -7.52 -2.35 -9.18
C GLY A 538 -7.64 -0.86 -9.47
N ILE A 539 -6.52 -0.13 -9.53
CA ILE A 539 -6.54 1.30 -9.89
C ILE A 539 -6.86 1.48 -11.38
N LEU A 540 -6.23 0.71 -12.26
CA LEU A 540 -6.37 0.88 -13.70
C LEU A 540 -7.73 0.40 -14.24
N GLN A 541 -8.40 -0.52 -13.55
CA GLN A 541 -9.73 -1.01 -13.90
C GLN A 541 -10.78 0.11 -13.97
N ILE A 542 -10.61 1.20 -13.22
CA ILE A 542 -11.50 2.37 -13.25
C ILE A 542 -11.38 3.13 -14.59
N SER A 543 -10.27 2.98 -15.30
CA SER A 543 -9.98 3.70 -16.54
C SER A 543 -9.22 2.84 -17.55
N PRO A 544 -9.85 1.78 -18.09
CA PRO A 544 -9.15 0.75 -18.85
C PRO A 544 -8.62 1.23 -20.21
N LYS A 545 -9.08 2.38 -20.72
CA LYS A 545 -8.55 2.94 -21.98
C LYS A 545 -7.19 3.63 -21.80
N ARG A 546 -6.68 3.73 -20.57
CA ARG A 546 -5.44 4.45 -20.25
C ARG A 546 -4.24 3.51 -20.22
N SER A 547 -3.06 4.06 -20.44
CA SER A 547 -1.78 3.33 -20.42
C SER A 547 -0.81 4.00 -19.45
N LEU A 548 0.27 3.31 -19.09
CA LEU A 548 1.44 3.99 -18.51
C LEU A 548 2.06 4.92 -19.56
N LYS A 549 2.55 6.09 -19.12
CA LYS A 549 3.22 7.05 -20.00
C LYS A 549 4.65 7.32 -19.55
N HIS A 550 4.86 7.62 -18.27
CA HIS A 550 6.19 7.89 -17.73
C HIS A 550 6.44 7.10 -16.45
N ARG A 551 7.71 6.77 -16.24
CA ARG A 551 8.28 6.42 -14.94
C ARG A 551 9.29 7.52 -14.55
N ILE A 552 9.18 8.03 -13.34
CA ILE A 552 10.06 9.06 -12.77
C ILE A 552 10.67 8.46 -11.50
N ARG A 553 11.98 8.25 -11.52
CA ARG A 553 12.75 7.69 -10.41
C ARG A 553 13.61 8.76 -9.78
N VAL A 554 13.60 8.82 -8.46
CA VAL A 554 14.48 9.71 -7.69
C VAL A 554 15.91 9.15 -7.67
N ARG A 555 16.91 10.00 -7.88
CA ARG A 555 18.34 9.63 -7.88
C ARG A 555 18.99 9.76 -6.52
N ASP A 556 20.24 9.28 -6.45
CA ASP A 556 21.02 9.08 -5.23
C ASP A 556 21.10 10.31 -4.32
N LYS A 557 21.17 11.53 -4.87
CA LYS A 557 21.20 12.77 -4.08
C LYS A 557 20.03 12.84 -3.10
N TRP A 558 18.82 12.56 -3.58
CA TRP A 558 17.61 12.59 -2.75
C TRP A 558 17.38 11.28 -2.01
N LEU A 559 17.74 10.13 -2.59
CA LEU A 559 17.70 8.86 -1.86
C LEU A 559 18.55 8.92 -0.59
N LYS A 560 19.76 9.49 -0.67
CA LYS A 560 20.63 9.71 0.49
C LYS A 560 19.96 10.60 1.51
N ALA A 561 19.40 11.72 1.07
CA ALA A 561 18.73 12.65 1.96
C ALA A 561 17.55 12.04 2.71
N VAL A 562 16.76 11.19 2.04
CA VAL A 562 15.65 10.44 2.65
C VAL A 562 16.15 9.35 3.58
N ALA A 563 17.21 8.62 3.20
CA ALA A 563 17.83 7.60 4.07
C ALA A 563 18.34 8.21 5.38
N ASP A 564 19.02 9.37 5.30
CA ASP A 564 19.61 10.09 6.43
C ASP A 564 18.56 10.83 7.29
N ALA A 565 17.32 10.97 6.80
CA ALA A 565 16.22 11.57 7.57
C ALA A 565 15.60 10.61 8.59
N GLY A 566 15.60 9.29 8.31
CA GLY A 566 15.04 8.29 9.23
C GLY A 566 15.92 7.95 10.44
N THR A 567 17.18 8.40 10.44
CA THR A 567 18.12 8.23 11.56
C THR A 567 18.10 9.39 12.55
N ARG A 568 17.35 10.46 12.26
CA ARG A 568 17.15 11.63 13.11
C ARG A 568 15.82 11.51 13.83
#